data_AF-A0A1T4XA48-F1
#
_entry.id   AF-A0A1T4XA48-F1
#
_cell.length_a   1.000
_cell.length_b   1.000
_cell.length_c   1.000
_cell.angle_alpha   90.00
_cell.angle_beta   90.00
_cell.angle_gamma   90.00
#
_symmetry.space_group_name_H-M   'P 1'
#
loop_
_entity.id
_entity.type
_entity.pdbx_description
1 polymer ?
#
loop_
_entity_poly.entity_id
_entity_poly.type
_entity_poly.pdbx_seq_one_letter_code
_entity_poly.pdbx_strand_id
1 'polypeptide(L)' 'MANIYSVRLERDERGRIRTKKEDINGRSVEWRYGYDESGRLSEVAQNGVGVERYTYDSAGRRKGVAHRKTC' A
#
# COMPACT_ATOMS: atom_id res chain seq x y z
N MET A 1 -6.80 27.68 -10.51
CA MET A 1 -7.52 26.41 -10.26
C MET A 1 -6.82 25.68 -9.13
N ALA A 2 -7.51 25.41 -8.03
CA ALA A 2 -6.97 24.56 -6.97
C ALA A 2 -6.96 23.11 -7.47
N ASN A 3 -5.83 22.42 -7.34
CA ASN A 3 -5.76 21.04 -7.76
C ASN A 3 -6.53 20.17 -6.75
N ILE A 4 -7.72 19.73 -7.15
CA ILE A 4 -8.66 18.96 -6.31
C ILE A 4 -8.11 17.55 -6.03
N TYR A 5 -7.25 17.04 -6.91
CA TYR A 5 -6.63 15.73 -6.79
C TYR A 5 -5.16 15.79 -7.19
N SER A 6 -4.27 15.36 -6.30
CA SER A 6 -2.85 15.19 -6.59
C SER A 6 -2.39 13.82 -6.14
N VAL A 7 -1.55 13.17 -6.94
CA VAL A 7 -0.95 11.88 -6.58
C VAL A 7 0.55 11.92 -6.79
N ARG A 8 1.29 11.43 -5.79
CA ARG A 8 2.73 11.22 -5.84
C ARG A 8 3.03 9.76 -5.57
N LEU A 9 3.83 9.16 -6.44
CA LEU A 9 4.22 7.75 -6.36
C LEU A 9 5.74 7.68 -6.19
N GLU A 10 6.18 7.01 -5.14
CA GLU A 10 7.57 6.64 -4.93
C GLU A 10 7.71 5.17 -5.28
N ARG A 11 8.72 4.86 -6.10
CA ARG A 11 9.01 3.51 -6.55
C ARG A 11 10.32 3.04 -5.96
N ASP A 12 10.42 1.74 -5.74
CA ASP A 12 11.70 1.10 -5.40
C ASP A 12 12.59 0.92 -6.64
N GLU A 13 13.81 0.42 -6.43
CA GLU A 13 14.80 0.15 -7.49
C GLU A 13 14.30 -0.87 -8.54
N ARG A 14 13.25 -1.64 -8.20
CA ARG A 14 12.61 -2.63 -9.08
C ARG A 14 11.37 -2.06 -9.76
N GLY A 15 11.10 -0.76 -9.62
CA GLY A 15 9.99 -0.03 -10.24
C GLY A 15 8.63 -0.24 -9.58
N ARG A 16 8.55 -0.96 -8.45
CA ARG A 16 7.31 -1.23 -7.70
C ARG A 16 6.98 -0.06 -6.79
N ILE A 17 5.71 0.22 -6.59
CA ILE A 17 5.25 1.39 -5.81
C ILE A 17 5.47 1.11 -4.33
N ARG A 18 6.39 1.82 -3.68
CA ARG A 18 6.65 1.72 -2.24
C ARG A 18 5.73 2.63 -1.44
N THR A 19 5.55 3.86 -1.93
CA THR A 19 4.73 4.88 -1.28
C THR A 19 3.82 5.52 -2.31
N LYS A 20 2.57 5.73 -1.95
CA LYS A 20 1.59 6.50 -2.73
C LYS A 20 0.98 7.54 -1.84
N LYS A 21 1.18 8.81 -2.16
CA LYS A 21 0.58 9.94 -1.46
C LYS A 21 -0.50 10.56 -2.33
N GLU A 22 -1.72 10.56 -1.83
CA GLU A 22 -2.90 11.13 -2.49
C GLU A 22 -3.37 12.35 -1.71
N ASP A 23 -3.48 13.49 -2.38
CA ASP A 23 -4.06 14.70 -1.84
C ASP A 23 -5.43 14.89 -2.49
N ILE A 24 -6.50 14.77 -1.72
CA ILE A 24 -7.88 14.88 -2.19
C ILE A 24 -8.54 16.04 -1.46
N ASN A 25 -8.93 17.09 -2.17
CA ASN A 25 -9.56 18.29 -1.57
C ASN A 25 -8.79 18.86 -0.36
N GLY A 26 -7.45 18.85 -0.42
CA GLY A 26 -6.59 19.34 0.67
C GLY A 26 -6.35 18.32 1.80
N ARG A 27 -6.93 17.12 1.73
CA ARG A 27 -6.66 16.03 2.67
C ARG A 27 -5.63 15.06 2.07
N SER A 28 -4.47 14.98 2.70
CA SER A 28 -3.42 14.03 2.35
C SER A 28 -3.67 12.65 2.96
N VAL A 29 -3.57 11.61 2.14
CA VAL A 29 -3.55 10.20 2.55
C VAL A 29 -2.29 9.58 2.00
N GLU A 30 -1.51 8.95 2.87
CA GLU A 30 -0.31 8.20 2.49
C GLU A 30 -0.60 6.71 2.57
N TRP A 31 -0.27 5.99 1.50
CA TRP A 31 -0.28 4.54 1.42
C TRP A 31 1.15 4.06 1.31
N ARG A 32 1.49 3.04 2.09
CA ARG A 32 2.77 2.33 2.02
C ARG A 32 2.50 0.88 1.68
N TYR A 33 3.25 0.37 0.71
CA TYR A 33 3.14 -1.00 0.24
C TYR A 33 4.43 -1.75 0.60
N GLY A 34 4.27 -2.81 1.39
CA GLY A 34 5.32 -3.76 1.72
C GLY A 34 5.30 -4.92 0.73
N TYR A 35 6.48 -5.36 0.30
CA TYR A 35 6.63 -6.51 -0.59
C TYR A 35 7.46 -7.60 0.09
N ASP A 36 7.14 -8.86 -0.19
CA ASP A 36 7.98 -9.99 0.20
C ASP A 36 9.22 -10.12 -0.71
N GLU A 37 10.12 -11.05 -0.37
CA GLU A 37 11.35 -11.31 -1.14
C GLU A 37 11.06 -11.78 -2.57
N SER A 38 9.92 -12.44 -2.79
CA SER A 38 9.42 -12.83 -4.12
C SER A 38 8.78 -11.67 -4.89
N GLY A 39 8.66 -10.51 -4.25
CA GLY A 39 8.11 -9.29 -4.81
C GLY A 39 6.61 -9.20 -4.90
N ARG A 40 5.90 -10.01 -4.11
CA ARG A 40 4.45 -9.97 -3.96
C ARG A 40 4.08 -9.02 -2.82
N LEU A 41 2.92 -8.38 -2.93
CA LEU A 41 2.44 -7.43 -1.93
C LEU A 41 2.13 -8.16 -0.61
N SER A 42 2.87 -7.89 0.45
CA SER A 42 2.71 -8.54 1.75
C SER A 42 1.96 -7.66 2.77
N GLU A 43 2.07 -6.34 2.67
CA GLU A 43 1.49 -5.42 3.63
C GLU A 43 1.04 -4.12 2.96
N VAL A 44 -0.07 -3.56 3.46
CA VAL A 44 -0.56 -2.24 3.08
C VAL A 44 -0.79 -1.45 4.34
N ALA A 45 -0.19 -0.27 4.44
CA ALA A 45 -0.40 0.67 5.54
C ALA A 45 -0.95 1.99 5.02
N GLN A 46 -1.94 2.52 5.74
CA GLN A 46 -2.55 3.81 5.45
C GLN A 46 -2.19 4.78 6.57
N ASN A 47 -1.55 5.91 6.26
CA ASN A 47 -1.05 6.90 7.20
C ASN A 47 -0.20 6.29 8.34
N GLY A 48 0.64 5.31 7.99
CA GLY A 48 1.46 4.57 8.96
C GLY A 48 0.74 3.44 9.71
N VAL A 49 -0.57 3.26 9.51
CA VAL A 49 -1.39 2.27 10.21
C VAL A 49 -1.65 1.08 9.28
N GLY A 50 -1.08 -0.10 9.54
CA GLY A 50 -1.19 -1.31 8.69
C GLY A 50 -2.63 -1.83 8.48
N VAL A 51 -3.27 -1.50 7.36
CA VAL A 51 -4.70 -1.80 7.11
C VAL A 51 -4.90 -3.23 6.61
N GLU A 52 -3.95 -3.76 5.85
CA GLU A 52 -4.06 -5.08 5.24
C GLU A 52 -2.73 -5.82 5.30
N ARG A 53 -2.80 -7.13 5.51
CA ARG A 53 -1.68 -8.04 5.39
C ARG A 53 -2.06 -9.24 4.54
N TYR A 54 -1.17 -9.60 3.64
CA TYR A 54 -1.33 -10.69 2.70
C TYR A 54 -0.32 -11.79 3.02
N THR A 55 -0.79 -13.03 3.05
CA THR A 55 0.06 -14.22 3.20
C THR A 55 -0.04 -15.09 1.97
N TYR A 56 1.07 -15.70 1.59
CA TYR A 56 1.18 -16.55 0.41
C TYR A 56 1.64 -17.94 0.81
N ASP A 57 1.16 -18.96 0.11
CA ASP A 57 1.70 -20.31 0.21
C ASP A 57 2.98 -20.47 -0.65
N SER A 58 3.64 -21.62 -0.53
CA SER A 58 4.84 -21.95 -1.31
C SER A 58 4.58 -22.05 -2.81
N ALA A 59 3.33 -22.28 -3.22
CA ALA A 59 2.90 -22.28 -4.62
C ALA A 59 2.58 -20.86 -5.14
N GLY A 60 2.72 -19.83 -4.31
CA GLY A 60 2.48 -18.44 -4.67
C GLY A 60 1.02 -17.98 -4.68
N ARG A 61 0.11 -18.81 -4.17
CA ARG A 61 -1.30 -18.46 -4.04
C ARG A 61 -1.51 -17.66 -2.78
N ARG A 62 -2.42 -16.69 -2.84
CA ARG A 62 -2.82 -15.88 -1.69
C ARG A 62 -3.58 -16.77 -0.71
N LYS A 63 -2.96 -17.09 0.43
CA LYS A 63 -3.50 -17.98 1.46
C LYS A 63 -4.50 -17.27 2.36
N GLY A 64 -4.30 -15.98 2.61
CA GLY A 64 -5.18 -15.21 3.47
C GLY A 64 -4.97 -13.71 3.36
N VAL A 65 -6.06 -12.98 3.60
CA VAL A 65 -6.06 -11.53 3.81
C VAL A 65 -6.46 -11.27 5.24
N ALA A 66 -5.57 -10.64 5.99
CA ALA A 66 -5.90 -10.09 7.30
C ALA A 66 -6.18 -8.60 7.10
N HIS A 67 -7.44 -8.22 7.16
CA HIS A 67 -7.82 -6.83 7.31
C HIS A 67 -7.79 -6.49 8.81
N ARG A 68 -7.15 -5.38 9.17
CA ARG A 68 -7.34 -4.87 10.52
C ARG A 68 -8.77 -4.34 10.63
N LYS A 69 -9.62 -5.07 11.36
CA LYS A 69 -10.92 -4.53 11.78
C LYS A 69 -10.65 -3.32 12.68
N THR A 70 -11.01 -2.15 12.19
CA THR A 70 -11.07 -0.95 13.01
C THR A 70 -12.49 -0.97 13.59
N CYS A 71 -12.61 -1.35 14.85
CA CYS A 71 -13.86 -1.27 15.62
C CYS A 71 -14.01 0.12 16.23
#